data_AF-A0AAU4IE05-F1
#
_entry.id   AF-A0AAU4IE05-F1
#
_cell.length_a   1.000
_cell.length_b   1.000
_cell.length_c   1.000
_cell.angle_alpha   90.00
_cell.angle_beta   90.00
_cell.angle_gamma   90.00
#
_symmetry.space_group_name_H-M   'P 1'
#
loop_
_entity.id
_entity.type
_entity.pdbx_description
1 polymer ?
#
loop_
_entity_poly.entity_id
_entity_poly.type
_entity_poly.pdbx_seq_one_letter_code
_entity_poly.pdbx_strand_id
1 'polypeptide(L)' 'MTARPAWQKSSFCGEGDNCVYVSAAPGTLVRVADRADPAHLVLAATRTAWAEFLQTVKATADGA' A
#
# COMPACT_ATOMS: atom_id res chain seq x y z
N MET A 1 -17.97 3.93 -16.11
CA MET A 1 -16.51 3.87 -16.25
C MET A 1 -15.90 3.99 -14.86
N THR A 2 -15.36 2.92 -14.29
CA THR A 2 -14.65 2.96 -13.01
C THR A 2 -13.31 3.66 -13.20
N ALA A 3 -13.06 4.72 -12.43
CA ALA A 3 -11.78 5.42 -12.48
C ALA A 3 -10.64 4.45 -12.12
N ARG A 4 -9.56 4.46 -12.92
CA ARG A 4 -8.36 3.68 -12.60
C ARG A 4 -7.77 4.18 -11.26
N PRO A 5 -7.48 3.29 -10.30
CA PRO A 5 -6.85 3.68 -9.04
C PRO A 5 -5.50 4.34 -9.32
N ALA A 6 -5.24 5.46 -8.64
CA ALA A 6 -4.00 6.20 -8.73
C ALA A 6 -2.93 5.54 -7.83
N TRP A 7 -2.34 4.46 -8.33
CA TRP A 7 -1.30 3.72 -7.62
C TRP A 7 -0.02 4.55 -7.44
N GLN A 8 0.45 4.63 -6.21
CA GLN A 8 1.80 5.06 -5.86
C GLN A 8 2.69 3.84 -5.69
N LYS A 9 3.78 3.80 -6.46
CA LYS A 9 4.79 2.76 -6.43
C LYS A 9 5.82 3.07 -5.34
N SER A 10 6.21 2.07 -4.55
CA SER A 10 7.31 2.18 -3.59
C SER A 10 8.64 2.51 -4.29
N SER A 11 9.45 3.36 -3.67
CA SER A 11 10.80 3.69 -4.13
C SER A 11 11.78 2.50 -4.06
N PHE A 12 11.47 1.49 -3.26
CA PHE A 12 12.27 0.26 -3.13
C PHE A 12 11.93 -0.80 -4.19
N CYS A 13 10.91 -0.56 -5.03
CA CYS A 13 10.52 -1.49 -6.07
C CYS A 13 11.55 -1.51 -7.21
N GLY A 14 12.33 -2.59 -7.25
CA GLY A 14 13.47 -2.79 -8.12
C GLY A 14 14.62 -3.51 -7.39
N GLU A 15 14.66 -3.40 -6.05
CA GLU A 15 15.59 -4.16 -5.22
C GLU A 15 14.96 -5.50 -4.81
N GLY A 16 15.39 -6.57 -5.46
CA GLY A 16 14.96 -7.94 -5.17
C GLY A 16 13.45 -8.20 -5.34
N ASP A 17 12.81 -7.55 -6.31
CA ASP A 17 11.37 -7.72 -6.64
C ASP A 17 10.38 -7.36 -5.50
N ASN A 18 10.82 -6.59 -4.51
CA ASN A 18 10.02 -6.17 -3.35
C ASN A 18 9.11 -4.97 -3.65
N CYS A 19 8.25 -5.13 -4.64
CA CYS A 19 7.39 -4.07 -5.11
C CYS A 19 6.12 -3.95 -4.27
N VAL A 20 5.86 -2.74 -3.76
CA VAL A 20 4.62 -2.40 -3.07
C VAL A 20 3.97 -1.22 -3.78
N TYR A 21 2.67 -1.33 -4.03
CA TYR A 21 1.83 -0.30 -4.61
C TYR A 21 0.72 0.05 -3.63
N VAL A 22 0.47 1.34 -3.43
CA VAL A 22 -0.59 1.84 -2.55
C VAL A 22 -1.50 2.80 -3.29
N SER A 23 -2.81 2.74 -3.05
CA SER A 23 -3.78 3.68 -3.62
C SER A 23 -4.81 4.05 -2.57
N ALA A 24 -5.13 5.34 -2.48
CA ALA A 24 -6.36 5.76 -1.84
C ALA A 24 -7.56 5.25 -2.66
N ALA A 25 -8.59 4.76 -2.00
CA ALA A 25 -9.86 4.41 -2.62
C ALA A 25 -10.97 5.34 -2.11
N PRO A 26 -12.10 5.46 -2.82
CA PRO A 26 -13.25 6.20 -2.33
C PRO A 26 -13.66 5.74 -0.91
N GLY A 27 -14.06 6.69 -0.08
CA GLY A 27 -14.31 6.47 1.35
C GLY A 27 -13.02 6.54 2.19
N THR A 28 -12.90 5.63 3.15
CA THR A 28 -11.80 5.63 4.13
C THR A 28 -10.77 4.53 3.88
N LEU A 29 -10.78 3.89 2.70
CA LEU A 29 -9.92 2.73 2.43
C LEU A 29 -8.59 3.10 1.77
N VAL A 30 -7.56 2.35 2.15
CA VAL A 30 -6.25 2.28 1.50
C VAL A 30 -6.11 0.88 0.90
N ARG A 31 -5.76 0.81 -0.37
CA ARG A 31 -5.50 -0.44 -1.10
C ARG A 31 -4.00 -0.65 -1.21
N VAL A 32 -3.58 -1.90 -1.10
CA VAL A 32 -2.18 -2.35 -1.24
C VAL A 32 -2.11 -3.51 -2.22
N ALA A 33 -1.10 -3.50 -3.10
CA ALA A 33 -0.84 -4.53 -4.07
C ALA A 33 0.67 -4.77 -4.25
N ASP A 34 1.04 -5.96 -4.73
CA ASP A 34 2.42 -6.33 -5.10
C ASP A 34 2.75 -6.00 -6.57
N ARG A 35 1.74 -5.62 -7.35
CA ARG A 35 1.83 -5.29 -8.79
C ARG A 35 0.89 -4.15 -9.17
N ALA A 36 1.21 -3.44 -10.25
CA ALA A 36 0.43 -2.31 -10.75
C ALA A 36 -0.79 -2.76 -11.59
N ASP A 37 -1.63 -3.64 -11.06
CA ASP A 37 -2.86 -4.11 -11.70
C ASP A 37 -4.09 -3.61 -10.93
N PRO A 38 -4.99 -2.80 -11.55
CA PRO A 38 -6.23 -2.34 -10.92
C PRO A 38 -7.17 -3.45 -10.43
N ALA A 39 -7.12 -4.65 -11.02
CA ALA A 39 -7.92 -5.79 -10.61
C ALA A 39 -7.26 -6.59 -9.49
N HIS A 40 -5.96 -6.37 -9.25
CA HIS A 40 -5.20 -7.07 -8.23
C HIS A 40 -5.18 -6.27 -6.93
N LEU A 41 -5.69 -6.89 -5.87
CA LEU A 41 -5.72 -6.32 -4.53
C LEU A 41 -5.20 -7.37 -3.56
N VAL A 42 -4.11 -7.04 -2.89
CA VAL A 42 -3.53 -7.91 -1.84
C VAL A 42 -4.22 -7.63 -0.50
N LEU A 43 -4.41 -6.35 -0.19
CA LEU A 43 -5.00 -5.91 1.08
C LEU A 43 -5.78 -4.61 0.88
N ALA A 44 -6.91 -4.48 1.58
CA ALA A 44 -7.55 -3.20 1.84
C ALA A 44 -7.68 -2.97 3.35
N ALA A 45 -7.30 -1.79 3.81
CA ALA A 45 -7.39 -1.38 5.20
C ALA A 45 -8.12 -0.04 5.30
N THR A 46 -8.73 0.24 6.45
CA THR A 46 -9.17 1.60 6.75
C THR A 46 -7.94 2.50 6.90
N ARG A 47 -8.10 3.81 6.67
CA ARG A 47 -7.04 4.80 6.81
C ARG A 47 -6.45 4.79 8.22
N THR A 48 -7.28 4.58 9.24
CA THR A 48 -6.85 4.46 10.65
C THR A 48 -5.98 3.22 10.85
N ALA A 49 -6.47 2.03 10.45
CA ALA A 49 -5.71 0.79 10.59
C ALA A 49 -4.39 0.82 9.78
N TRP A 50 -4.41 1.45 8.61
CA TRP A 50 -3.20 1.65 7.81
C TRP A 50 -2.18 2.56 8.50
N ALA A 51 -2.63 3.64 9.13
CA ALA A 51 -1.75 4.54 9.87
C ALA A 51 -1.14 3.87 11.12
N GLU A 52 -1.91 3.04 11.82
CA GLU A 52 -1.42 2.24 12.96
C GLU A 52 -0.40 1.21 12.49
N PHE A 53 -0.70 0.47 11.43
CA PHE A 53 0.24 -0.49 10.83
C PHE A 53 1.60 0.14 10.49
N LEU A 54 1.59 1.32 9.83
CA LEU A 54 2.81 2.03 9.49
C LEU A 54 3.60 2.47 10.72
N GLN A 55 2.94 2.88 11.79
CA GLN A 55 3.61 3.25 13.04
C GLN A 55 4.28 2.03 13.68
N THR A 56 3.58 0.90 13.76
CA THR A 56 4.13 -0.34 14.31
C THR A 56 5.34 -0.82 13.52
N VAL A 57 5.25 -0.90 12.19
CA VAL A 57 6.36 -1.40 11.34
C VAL A 57 7.59 -0.49 11.42
N LYS A 58 7.40 0.84 11.48
CA LYS A 58 8.51 1.78 11.63
C LYS A 58 9.19 1.64 12.99
N ALA A 59 8.42 1.55 14.07
CA ALA A 59 8.95 1.33 15.41
C ALA A 59 9.77 0.04 15.51
N THR A 60 9.39 -1.02 14.78
CA THR A 60 10.18 -2.27 14.72
C THR A 60 11.42 -2.15 13.85
N ALA A 61 11.44 -1.25 12.86
CA ALA A 61 12.60 -1.03 12.00
C ALA A 61 13.68 -0.18 12.67
N ASP A 62 13.30 0.76 13.54
CA ASP A 62 14.22 1.64 14.27
C ASP A 62 14.87 0.97 15.52
N GLY A 63 14.43 -0.24 15.88
CA GLY A 63 14.89 -0.98 17.06
C GLY A 63 15.61 -2.30 16.75
N ALA A 64 15.97 -2.55 15.48
CA ALA A 64 16.69 -3.73 15.01
C ALA A 64 18.17 -3.44 14.76
#